data_AF-A0A962E869-F1
#
_entry.id   AF-A0A962E869-F1
#
_cell.length_a   1.000
_cell.length_b   1.000
_cell.length_c   1.000
_cell.angle_alpha   90.00
_cell.angle_beta   90.00
_cell.angle_gamma   90.00
#
_symmetry.space_group_name_H-M   'P 1'
#
loop_
_entity.id
_entity.type
_entity.pdbx_description
1 polymer ?
#
loop_
_entity_poly.entity_id
_entity_poly.type
_entity_poly.pdbx_seq_one_letter_code
_entity_poly.pdbx_strand_id
1 'polypeptide(L)'
;MNVRLPDTLLPGRAEPFGAMVCAEGVNFSLWSESATRVELCVFDHSGTRELRRYPLQAEEAGVHCGFLPGLGAGLVYGYRAHGAYAPEQGHRFNPNKLLLDPWAREIVGRFRWRDSHYGYALGHPDGARSFDDQDNAIHALKARVAEPLAPLVGARP
;
A
#
# COMPACT_ATOMS: atom_id res chain seq x y z
N MET A 1 -23.53 -0.19 -3.00
CA MET A 1 -23.37 1.25 -3.31
C MET A 1 -22.17 1.40 -4.24
N ASN A 2 -22.34 2.00 -5.42
CA ASN A 2 -21.21 2.31 -6.31
C ASN A 2 -20.45 3.51 -5.71
N VAL A 3 -19.37 3.23 -5.00
CA VAL A 3 -18.44 4.27 -4.54
C VAL A 3 -17.75 4.86 -5.76
N ARG A 4 -17.92 6.16 -6.01
CA ARG A 4 -17.22 6.87 -7.09
C ARG A 4 -15.84 7.28 -6.57
N LEU A 5 -14.82 6.63 -7.11
CA LEU A 5 -13.43 6.99 -6.83
C LEU A 5 -13.05 8.29 -7.59
N PRO A 6 -12.37 9.26 -6.95
CA PRO A 6 -11.92 10.49 -7.60
C PRO A 6 -10.85 10.20 -8.66
N ASP A 7 -10.61 11.15 -9.55
CA ASP A 7 -9.68 10.93 -10.65
C ASP A 7 -8.20 10.97 -10.24
N THR A 8 -7.88 11.86 -9.30
CA THR A 8 -6.55 12.04 -8.71
C THR A 8 -6.65 12.13 -7.20
N LEU A 9 -5.52 11.98 -6.52
CA LEU A 9 -5.39 12.34 -5.11
C LEU A 9 -5.23 13.86 -4.97
N LEU A 10 -5.67 14.38 -3.82
CA LEU A 10 -5.30 15.71 -3.36
C LEU A 10 -3.98 15.62 -2.58
N PRO A 11 -3.26 16.75 -2.37
CA PRO A 11 -2.10 16.78 -1.49
C PRO A 11 -2.45 16.25 -0.09
N GLY A 12 -1.62 15.33 0.40
CA GLY A 12 -1.78 14.73 1.73
C GLY A 12 -0.94 15.42 2.80
N ARG A 13 -0.83 14.77 3.94
CA ARG A 13 0.09 15.12 5.03
C ARG A 13 1.06 13.96 5.25
N ALA A 14 2.33 14.30 5.51
CA ALA A 14 3.37 13.33 5.81
C ALA A 14 3.10 12.54 7.10
N GLU A 15 2.31 13.09 8.02
CA GLU A 15 1.94 12.42 9.27
C GLU A 15 0.43 12.51 9.55
N PRO A 16 -0.13 11.53 10.29
CA PRO A 16 0.54 10.31 10.77
C PRO A 16 0.76 9.29 9.64
N PHE A 17 1.69 8.35 9.84
CA PHE A 17 1.91 7.23 8.92
C PHE A 17 0.73 6.26 8.87
N GLY A 18 0.59 5.58 7.74
CA GLY A 18 -0.50 4.67 7.42
C GLY A 18 -1.72 5.39 6.81
N ALA A 19 -2.87 4.72 6.88
CA ALA A 19 -4.14 5.29 6.45
C ALA A 19 -4.97 5.80 7.65
N MET A 20 -5.22 7.11 7.67
CA MET A 20 -5.95 7.81 8.72
C MET A 20 -7.25 8.41 8.17
N VAL A 21 -8.37 8.07 8.80
CA VAL A 21 -9.66 8.71 8.50
C VAL A 21 -9.64 10.13 9.04
N CYS A 22 -9.98 11.09 8.18
CA CYS A 22 -10.15 12.49 8.50
C CYS A 22 -11.61 12.91 8.21
N ALA A 23 -11.99 14.14 8.58
CA ALA A 23 -13.37 14.61 8.43
C ALA A 23 -13.93 14.50 7.00
N GLU A 24 -13.08 14.64 5.98
CA GLU A 24 -13.49 14.71 4.57
C GLU A 24 -12.93 13.59 3.68
N GLY A 25 -12.23 12.61 4.25
CA GLY A 25 -11.50 11.63 3.45
C GLY A 25 -10.52 10.78 4.23
N VAL A 26 -9.60 10.14 3.52
CA VAL A 26 -8.51 9.36 4.10
C VAL A 26 -7.17 9.96 3.69
N ASN A 27 -6.31 10.25 4.68
CA ASN A 27 -4.91 10.59 4.44
C ASN A 27 -4.07 9.30 4.43
N PHE A 28 -3.25 9.14 3.40
CA PHE A 28 -2.27 8.07 3.30
C PHE A 28 -0.87 8.66 3.43
N SER A 29 -0.04 8.01 4.23
CA SER A 29 1.38 8.34 4.31
C SER A 29 2.23 7.09 4.50
N LEU A 30 3.30 6.97 3.72
CA LEU A 30 4.25 5.86 3.73
C LEU A 30 5.67 6.38 3.61
N TRP A 31 6.59 5.89 4.43
CA TRP A 31 8.02 6.19 4.26
C TRP A 31 8.70 5.18 3.33
N SER A 32 9.45 5.68 2.34
CA SER A 32 10.36 4.90 1.51
C SER A 32 11.38 5.82 0.83
N GLU A 33 12.57 5.93 1.42
CA GLU A 33 13.66 6.80 0.93
C GLU A 33 14.13 6.45 -0.48
N SER A 34 14.23 5.15 -0.81
CA SER A 34 14.77 4.71 -2.10
C SER A 34 13.72 4.48 -3.19
N ALA A 35 12.42 4.63 -2.89
CA ALA A 35 11.37 4.47 -3.90
C ALA A 35 11.34 5.67 -4.84
N THR A 36 11.33 5.42 -6.14
CA THR A 36 11.17 6.48 -7.15
C THR A 36 9.71 6.87 -7.37
N ARG A 37 8.77 5.98 -7.01
CA ARG A 37 7.32 6.23 -7.00
C ARG A 37 6.64 5.21 -6.11
N VAL A 38 5.63 5.64 -5.35
CA VAL A 38 4.70 4.74 -4.67
C VAL A 38 3.29 4.95 -5.24
N GLU A 39 2.59 3.85 -5.51
CA GLU A 39 1.20 3.86 -5.94
C GLU A 39 0.29 3.27 -4.85
N LEU A 40 -0.72 4.03 -4.44
CA LEU A 40 -1.87 3.55 -3.67
C LEU A 40 -2.79 2.76 -4.60
N CYS A 41 -2.97 1.47 -4.34
CA CYS A 41 -3.85 0.58 -5.10
C CYS A 41 -5.13 0.37 -4.30
N VAL A 42 -6.27 0.91 -4.77
CA VAL A 42 -7.58 0.78 -4.15
C VAL A 42 -8.30 -0.44 -4.72
N PHE A 43 -8.92 -1.22 -3.84
CA PHE A 43 -9.66 -2.44 -4.19
C PHE A 43 -11.14 -2.30 -3.87
N ASP A 44 -11.93 -3.23 -4.41
CA ASP A 44 -13.29 -3.45 -3.95
C ASP A 44 -13.33 -3.92 -2.49
N HIS A 45 -14.52 -3.91 -1.89
CA HIS A 45 -14.68 -4.28 -0.47
C HIS A 45 -14.20 -5.71 -0.15
N SER A 46 -14.26 -6.61 -1.14
CA SER A 46 -13.77 -7.99 -1.01
C SER A 46 -12.23 -8.08 -1.02
N GLY A 47 -11.54 -7.06 -1.55
CA GLY A 47 -10.09 -7.08 -1.75
C GLY A 47 -9.64 -7.93 -2.93
N THR A 48 -10.55 -8.27 -3.85
CA THR A 48 -10.28 -9.16 -5.00
C THR A 48 -10.00 -8.37 -6.26
N ARG A 49 -10.77 -7.31 -6.52
CA ARG A 49 -10.66 -6.50 -7.75
C ARG A 49 -10.01 -5.18 -7.44
N GLU A 50 -8.86 -4.91 -8.04
CA GLU A 50 -8.26 -3.58 -8.03
C GLU A 50 -9.16 -2.64 -8.85
N LEU A 51 -9.51 -1.50 -8.27
CA LEU A 51 -10.43 -0.52 -8.84
C LEU A 51 -9.67 0.66 -9.47
N ARG A 52 -8.58 1.10 -8.82
CA ARG A 52 -7.78 2.23 -9.28
C ARG A 52 -6.42 2.24 -8.59
N ARG A 53 -5.42 2.79 -9.28
CA ARG A 53 -4.11 3.14 -8.72
C ARG A 53 -3.94 4.64 -8.72
N TYR A 54 -3.31 5.16 -7.69
CA TYR A 54 -2.98 6.57 -7.56
C TYR A 54 -1.51 6.73 -7.21
N PRO A 55 -0.73 7.52 -7.95
CA PRO A 55 0.59 7.90 -7.48
C PRO A 55 0.47 8.75 -6.21
N LEU A 56 1.23 8.40 -5.19
CA LEU A 56 1.42 9.27 -4.03
C LEU A 56 2.42 10.38 -4.38
N GLN A 57 2.24 11.55 -3.77
CA GLN A 57 3.17 12.65 -3.89
C GLN A 57 4.39 12.34 -3.01
N ALA A 58 5.58 12.39 -3.61
CA ALA A 58 6.83 12.32 -2.86
C ALA A 58 7.07 13.68 -2.17
N GLU A 59 7.36 13.62 -0.89
CA GLU A 59 7.69 14.74 -0.02
C GLU A 59 9.18 14.70 0.38
N GLU A 60 9.61 15.70 1.14
CA GLU A 60 10.94 15.70 1.75
C GLU A 60 11.15 14.48 2.68
N ALA A 61 12.43 14.14 2.92
CA ALA A 61 12.84 13.05 3.82
C ALA A 61 12.31 11.63 3.48
N GLY A 62 11.86 11.41 2.23
CA GLY A 62 11.50 10.09 1.73
C GLY A 62 10.07 9.64 2.06
N VAL A 63 9.19 10.57 2.44
CA VAL A 63 7.76 10.27 2.68
C VAL A 63 6.98 10.37 1.37
N HIS A 64 6.03 9.47 1.16
CA HIS A 64 5.08 9.48 0.06
C HIS A 64 3.67 9.62 0.65
N CYS A 65 2.93 10.67 0.30
CA CYS A 65 1.61 10.92 0.88
C CYS A 65 0.56 11.36 -0.15
N GLY A 66 -0.70 11.31 0.27
CA GLY A 66 -1.82 11.75 -0.55
C GLY A 66 -3.14 11.67 0.20
N PHE A 67 -4.11 12.46 -0.22
CA PHE A 67 -5.44 12.53 0.39
C PHE A 67 -6.53 12.10 -0.59
N LEU A 68 -7.38 11.19 -0.14
CA LEU A 68 -8.48 10.63 -0.93
C LEU A 68 -9.82 11.13 -0.37
N PRO A 69 -10.45 12.13 -1.01
CA PRO A 69 -11.67 12.75 -0.49
C PRO A 69 -12.91 11.84 -0.63
N GLY A 70 -13.87 12.01 0.29
CA GLY A 70 -15.19 11.37 0.24
C GLY A 70 -15.22 9.89 0.60
N LEU A 71 -14.08 9.30 0.98
CA LEU A 71 -13.97 7.93 1.45
C LEU A 71 -13.59 7.89 2.94
N GLY A 72 -13.75 6.74 3.58
CA GLY A 72 -13.47 6.59 5.00
C GLY A 72 -13.10 5.16 5.36
N ALA A 73 -13.43 4.77 6.59
CA ALA A 73 -13.22 3.41 7.08
C ALA A 73 -13.87 2.35 6.19
N GLY A 74 -13.26 1.16 6.16
CA GLY A 74 -13.68 0.04 5.33
C GLY A 74 -13.10 0.03 3.91
N LEU A 75 -12.44 1.10 3.47
CA LEU A 75 -11.72 1.14 2.19
C LEU A 75 -10.57 0.12 2.21
N VAL A 76 -10.45 -0.70 1.16
CA VAL A 76 -9.42 -1.74 1.03
C VAL A 76 -8.34 -1.28 0.08
N TYR A 77 -7.08 -1.42 0.48
CA TYR A 77 -5.94 -0.90 -0.27
C TYR A 77 -4.66 -1.73 -0.11
N GLY A 78 -3.67 -1.46 -0.96
CA GLY A 78 -2.29 -1.87 -0.82
C GLY A 78 -1.36 -0.90 -1.56
N TYR A 79 -0.06 -1.15 -1.54
CA TYR A 79 0.91 -0.30 -2.23
C TYR A 79 1.69 -1.05 -3.31
N ARG A 80 2.11 -0.32 -4.35
CA ARG A 80 3.17 -0.77 -5.26
C ARG A 80 4.30 0.24 -5.23
N ALA A 81 5.51 -0.22 -4.93
CA ALA A 81 6.70 0.63 -4.86
C ALA A 81 7.58 0.39 -6.09
N HIS A 82 7.92 1.47 -6.78
CA HIS A 82 8.83 1.51 -7.92
C HIS A 82 10.19 1.98 -7.44
N GLY A 83 11.25 1.49 -8.09
CA GLY A 83 12.62 1.84 -7.78
C GLY A 83 13.59 0.90 -8.48
N ALA A 84 14.87 0.96 -8.12
CA ALA A 84 15.88 0.07 -8.69
C ALA A 84 15.63 -1.39 -8.29
N TYR A 85 15.78 -2.30 -9.24
CA TYR A 85 15.98 -3.72 -8.97
C TYR A 85 17.43 -4.06 -9.27
N ALA A 86 18.27 -3.91 -8.25
CA ALA A 86 19.71 -4.17 -8.27
C ALA A 86 20.04 -5.03 -7.04
N PRO A 87 19.70 -6.34 -7.06
CA PRO A 87 19.80 -7.22 -5.89
C PRO A 87 21.19 -7.29 -5.26
N GLU A 88 22.24 -7.13 -6.07
CA GLU A 88 23.64 -7.08 -5.66
C GLU A 88 24.00 -5.82 -4.85
N GLN A 89 23.19 -4.76 -4.98
CA GLN A 89 23.28 -3.52 -4.20
C GLN A 89 22.21 -3.46 -3.10
N GLY A 90 21.44 -4.53 -2.91
CA GLY A 90 20.35 -4.62 -1.93
C GLY A 90 19.02 -4.01 -2.39
N HIS A 91 18.97 -3.34 -3.54
CA HIS A 91 17.73 -2.78 -4.08
C HIS A 91 16.86 -3.86 -4.73
N ARG A 92 15.61 -4.00 -4.26
CA ARG A 92 14.70 -5.08 -4.66
C ARG A 92 13.29 -4.56 -4.99
N PHE A 93 13.17 -3.34 -5.49
CA PHE A 93 11.85 -2.80 -5.85
C PHE A 93 11.24 -3.59 -6.99
N ASN A 94 10.03 -4.10 -6.76
CA ASN A 94 9.28 -4.84 -7.78
C ASN A 94 7.81 -4.40 -7.71
N PRO A 95 7.36 -3.50 -8.60
CA PRO A 95 6.00 -2.99 -8.56
C PRO A 95 4.94 -4.03 -8.93
N ASN A 96 5.32 -5.21 -9.46
CA ASN A 96 4.39 -6.33 -9.68
C ASN A 96 3.95 -6.96 -8.36
N LYS A 97 4.67 -6.70 -7.26
CA LYS A 97 4.33 -7.18 -5.92
C LYS A 97 3.53 -6.11 -5.19
N LEU A 98 2.23 -6.35 -5.00
CA LEU A 98 1.41 -5.62 -4.07
C LEU A 98 1.97 -5.83 -2.65
N LEU A 99 2.20 -4.73 -1.97
CA LEU A 99 2.75 -4.64 -0.63
C LEU A 99 1.63 -4.28 0.36
N LEU A 100 1.72 -4.85 1.55
CA LEU A 100 0.90 -4.44 2.68
C LEU A 100 1.43 -3.12 3.24
N ASP A 101 0.53 -2.27 3.73
CA ASP A 101 0.92 -1.08 4.48
C ASP A 101 1.63 -1.51 5.80
N PRO A 102 2.88 -1.09 6.05
CA PRO A 102 3.56 -1.36 7.32
C PRO A 102 2.81 -0.83 8.56
N TRP A 103 1.94 0.16 8.37
CA TRP A 103 1.11 0.80 9.40
C TRP A 103 -0.35 0.35 9.34
N ALA A 104 -0.67 -0.73 8.61
CA ALA A 104 -2.03 -1.26 8.54
C ALA A 104 -2.58 -1.60 9.94
N ARG A 105 -3.74 -1.04 10.28
CA ARG A 105 -4.48 -1.36 11.51
C ARG A 105 -5.44 -2.54 11.35
N GLU A 106 -5.86 -2.81 10.11
CA GLU A 106 -6.67 -3.97 9.75
C GLU A 106 -6.11 -4.61 8.47
N ILE A 107 -6.11 -5.95 8.43
CA ILE A 107 -5.62 -6.74 7.31
C ILE A 107 -6.77 -7.57 6.75
N VAL A 108 -6.91 -7.56 5.42
CA VAL A 108 -7.94 -8.28 4.66
C VAL A 108 -7.29 -9.42 3.87
N GLY A 109 -7.94 -10.58 3.93
CA GLY A 109 -7.55 -11.78 3.18
C GLY A 109 -7.04 -12.89 4.08
N ARG A 110 -6.65 -14.00 3.45
CA ARG A 110 -6.00 -15.13 4.12
C ARG A 110 -4.69 -15.41 3.43
N PHE A 111 -3.62 -15.43 4.22
CA PHE A 111 -2.30 -15.65 3.69
C PHE A 111 -2.12 -17.12 3.30
N ARG A 112 -1.68 -17.34 2.06
CA ARG A 112 -1.17 -18.63 1.59
C ARG A 112 0.05 -18.35 0.75
N TRP A 113 1.16 -19.00 1.09
CA TRP A 113 2.40 -18.83 0.35
C TRP A 113 2.21 -19.30 -1.10
N ARG A 114 2.72 -18.51 -2.04
CA ARG A 114 2.66 -18.74 -3.49
C ARG A 114 3.89 -18.15 -4.14
N ASP A 115 4.29 -18.75 -5.26
CA ASP A 115 5.47 -18.34 -6.02
C ASP A 115 5.38 -16.87 -6.48
N SER A 116 4.19 -16.40 -6.81
CA SER A 116 3.93 -14.99 -7.18
C SER A 116 4.32 -13.98 -6.08
N HIS A 117 4.44 -14.39 -4.81
CA HIS A 117 4.87 -13.51 -3.72
C HIS A 117 6.37 -13.24 -3.71
N TYR A 118 7.17 -14.05 -4.41
CA TYR A 118 8.59 -13.75 -4.57
C TYR A 118 8.80 -12.59 -5.54
N GLY A 119 9.79 -11.75 -5.26
CA GLY A 119 10.25 -10.69 -6.17
C GLY A 119 11.13 -11.21 -7.32
N TYR A 120 11.50 -12.49 -7.27
CA TYR A 120 12.40 -13.19 -8.18
C TYR A 120 11.78 -14.54 -8.59
N ALA A 121 12.17 -15.06 -9.74
CA ALA A 121 11.58 -16.29 -10.27
C ALA A 121 12.20 -17.51 -9.58
N LEU A 122 11.36 -18.35 -8.95
CA LEU A 122 11.81 -19.58 -8.33
C LEU A 122 12.41 -20.54 -9.38
N GLY A 123 13.54 -21.15 -9.05
CA GLY A 123 14.24 -22.06 -9.97
C GLY A 123 14.97 -21.39 -11.13
N HIS A 124 14.96 -20.06 -11.23
CA HIS A 124 15.73 -19.33 -12.24
C HIS A 124 17.24 -19.58 -12.03
N PRO A 125 18.06 -19.74 -13.10
CA PRO A 125 19.51 -19.94 -12.97
C PRO A 125 20.23 -18.86 -12.15
N ASP A 126 19.77 -17.61 -12.27
CA ASP A 126 20.30 -16.48 -11.48
C ASP A 126 19.79 -16.43 -10.03
N GLY A 127 18.88 -17.32 -9.64
CA GLY A 127 18.31 -17.42 -8.30
C GLY A 127 17.62 -16.14 -7.85
N ALA A 128 17.89 -15.71 -6.61
CA ALA A 128 17.34 -14.50 -6.01
C ALA A 128 17.79 -13.17 -6.64
N ARG A 129 18.61 -13.23 -7.70
CA ARG A 129 19.00 -12.07 -8.53
C ARG A 129 18.08 -11.88 -9.74
N SER A 130 17.32 -12.91 -10.12
CA SER A 130 16.32 -12.80 -11.18
C SER A 130 15.19 -11.85 -10.80
N PHE A 131 14.42 -11.40 -11.79
CA PHE A 131 13.25 -10.57 -11.61
C PHE A 131 11.99 -11.38 -11.97
N ASP A 132 10.99 -11.37 -11.10
CA ASP A 132 9.69 -11.98 -11.39
C ASP A 132 8.65 -10.92 -11.71
N ASP A 133 8.01 -11.03 -12.87
CA ASP A 133 7.03 -10.06 -13.38
C ASP A 133 5.57 -10.41 -13.06
N GLN A 134 5.32 -11.51 -12.31
CA GLN A 134 3.97 -11.93 -12.00
C GLN A 134 3.30 -10.98 -11.00
N ASP A 135 2.06 -10.57 -11.29
CA ASP A 135 1.26 -9.79 -10.36
C ASP A 135 0.75 -10.68 -9.22
N ASN A 136 1.03 -10.30 -7.97
CA ASN A 136 0.57 -11.03 -6.80
C ASN A 136 -0.78 -10.52 -6.26
N ALA A 137 -1.34 -9.45 -6.82
CA ALA A 137 -2.43 -8.68 -6.19
C ALA A 137 -3.69 -9.50 -5.94
N ILE A 138 -4.00 -10.52 -6.75
CA ILE A 138 -5.17 -11.38 -6.49
C ILE A 138 -5.03 -12.22 -5.21
N HIS A 139 -3.80 -12.48 -4.76
CA HIS A 139 -3.51 -13.35 -3.61
C HIS A 139 -2.89 -12.63 -2.41
N ALA A 140 -2.25 -11.47 -2.63
CA ALA A 140 -1.66 -10.69 -1.58
C ALA A 140 -2.71 -10.26 -0.53
N LEU A 141 -2.26 -10.13 0.72
CA LEU A 141 -3.04 -9.47 1.75
C LEU A 141 -3.20 -7.98 1.41
N LYS A 142 -4.33 -7.40 1.79
CA LYS A 142 -4.60 -5.95 1.65
C LYS A 142 -4.72 -5.35 3.04
N ALA A 143 -4.48 -4.06 3.14
CA ALA A 143 -4.86 -3.29 4.29
C ALA A 143 -6.32 -2.83 4.16
N ARG A 144 -6.98 -2.59 5.29
CA ARG A 144 -8.25 -1.89 5.35
C ARG A 144 -8.09 -0.65 6.22
N VAL A 145 -8.65 0.46 5.76
CA VAL A 145 -8.75 1.68 6.55
C VAL A 145 -9.62 1.38 7.75
N ALA A 146 -9.02 1.33 8.93
CA ALA A 146 -9.73 1.03 10.17
C ALA A 146 -10.48 2.27 10.68
N GLU A 147 -11.56 2.02 11.41
CA GLU A 147 -12.26 3.07 12.16
C GLU A 147 -11.27 3.84 13.06
N PRO A 148 -11.49 5.15 13.32
CA PRO A 148 -10.75 5.87 14.34
C PRO A 148 -10.83 5.14 15.68
N LEU A 149 -9.70 5.03 16.37
CA LEU A 149 -9.70 4.49 17.73
C LEU A 149 -10.47 5.45 18.64
N ALA A 150 -11.31 4.88 19.52
CA ALA A 150 -11.92 5.65 20.58
C ALA A 150 -10.83 6.28 21.47
N PRO A 151 -11.03 7.52 21.97
CA PRO A 151 -10.13 8.11 22.95
C PRO A 151 -9.96 7.18 24.15
N LEU A 152 -8.74 7.07 24.68
CA LEU A 152 -8.51 6.35 25.92
C LEU A 152 -9.32 7.02 27.04
N VAL A 153 -10.17 6.25 27.70
CA VAL A 153 -10.93 6.69 28.86
C VAL A 153 -10.18 6.26 30.11
N GLY A 154 -9.76 7.21 30.94
CA GLY A 154 -9.05 6.97 32.20
C GLY A 154 -7.57 7.36 32.18
N ALA A 155 -6.96 7.45 33.36
CA ALA A 155 -5.52 7.64 33.50
C ALA A 155 -4.78 6.37 33.04
N ARG A 156 -3.59 6.54 32.44
CA ARG A 156 -2.69 5.40 32.22
C ARG A 156 -2.42 4.72 33.57
N PRO A 157 -2.41 3.37 33.63
CA PRO A 157 -2.10 2.63 34.86
C PRO A 157 -0.71 2.98 35.41
#